data_AF-A0A3L6JIH1-F1
#
_entry.id   AF-A0A3L6JIH1-F1
#
_cell.length_a   1.000
_cell.length_b   1.000
_cell.length_c   1.000
_cell.angle_alpha   90.00
_cell.angle_beta   90.00
_cell.angle_gamma   90.00
#
_symmetry.space_group_name_H-M   'P 1'
#
loop_
_entity.id
_entity.type
_entity.pdbx_description
1 polymer ?
#
loop_
_entity_poly.entity_id
_entity_poly.type
_entity_poly.pdbx_seq_one_letter_code
_entity_poly.pdbx_strand_id
1 'polypeptide(L)'
;MSEIPLAPSEGYGPPKEHATKGCGKVAIIVALLVTAVIVVAVVVPLLAPQNPYQTRSIQTWTNEDVELYTPTYYRWEFSVASSEVQTSTVPDLHFLISTNRGSDVVSVTIHIAVYEMTKAVFDSYPTWAEVEPYLLSESDHTNSVDDFINLRNYASDYVWVVWFEAASKTSVWSVGMQLMLRYNWQ
;
A
#
# COMPACT_ATOMS: atom_id res chain seq x y z
N MET A 1 33.83 87.05 -14.18
CA MET A 1 34.28 86.93 -15.58
C MET A 1 34.85 85.53 -15.77
N SER A 2 34.18 84.73 -16.58
CA SER A 2 34.77 83.64 -17.35
C SER A 2 33.66 83.20 -18.31
N GLU A 3 33.62 83.80 -19.49
CA GLU A 3 32.74 83.37 -20.57
C GLU A 3 33.22 81.99 -21.02
N ILE A 4 32.32 81.00 -20.94
CA ILE A 4 32.59 79.63 -21.37
C ILE A 4 32.29 79.57 -22.88
N PRO A 5 33.25 79.14 -23.71
CA PRO A 5 33.05 79.07 -25.16
C PRO A 5 32.01 78.00 -25.53
N LEU A 6 31.08 78.37 -26.41
CA LEU A 6 30.12 77.43 -27.00
C LEU A 6 30.86 76.38 -27.84
N ALA A 7 30.49 75.11 -27.61
CA ALA A 7 31.00 73.96 -28.34
C ALA A 7 30.54 73.96 -29.81
N PRO A 8 31.35 73.41 -30.74
CA PRO A 8 31.07 73.38 -32.16
C PRO A 8 29.80 72.56 -32.50
N SER A 9 29.05 73.06 -33.47
CA SER A 9 27.74 72.59 -33.93
C SER A 9 27.78 71.33 -34.79
N GLU A 10 28.43 70.26 -34.33
CA GLU A 10 28.39 68.97 -35.03
C GLU A 10 27.29 68.09 -34.43
N GLY A 11 26.21 67.93 -35.19
CA GLY A 11 25.02 67.18 -34.81
C GLY A 11 25.32 65.72 -34.48
N TYR A 12 24.65 65.22 -33.44
CA TYR A 12 24.71 63.83 -33.01
C TYR A 12 24.19 62.89 -34.12
N GLY A 13 25.08 62.06 -34.67
CA GLY A 13 24.70 60.91 -35.49
C GLY A 13 24.51 59.68 -34.59
N PRO A 14 23.38 58.96 -34.67
CA PRO A 14 23.19 57.76 -33.86
C PRO A 14 24.22 56.67 -34.23
N PRO A 15 24.65 55.85 -33.26
CA PRO A 15 25.61 54.77 -33.51
C PRO A 15 25.01 53.71 -34.44
N LYS A 16 25.85 53.18 -35.34
CA LYS A 16 25.51 52.15 -36.32
C LYS A 16 25.00 50.88 -35.62
N GLU A 17 23.79 50.46 -35.97
CA GLU A 17 23.22 49.19 -35.53
C GLU A 17 24.08 48.03 -36.04
N HIS A 18 24.57 47.20 -35.11
CA HIS A 18 25.14 45.91 -35.44
C HIS A 18 24.01 44.95 -35.79
N ALA A 19 23.95 44.54 -37.06
CA ALA A 19 23.05 43.53 -37.56
C ALA A 19 23.32 42.17 -36.91
N THR A 20 22.50 41.76 -35.94
CA THR A 20 22.44 40.37 -35.47
C THR A 20 21.64 39.54 -36.46
N LYS A 21 22.36 38.98 -37.44
CA LYS A 21 21.88 37.91 -38.30
C LYS A 21 21.58 36.65 -37.48
N GLY A 22 20.33 36.16 -37.59
CA GLY A 22 20.04 34.73 -37.66
C GLY A 22 20.06 33.91 -36.36
N CYS A 23 19.16 34.19 -35.42
CA CYS A 23 18.88 33.27 -34.29
C CYS A 23 17.39 32.89 -34.14
N GLY A 24 16.51 33.33 -35.05
CA GLY A 24 15.06 33.07 -34.93
C GLY A 24 14.67 31.62 -35.19
N LYS A 25 15.24 30.97 -36.21
CA LYS A 25 14.85 29.59 -36.58
C LYS A 25 15.35 28.55 -35.60
N VAL A 26 16.56 28.72 -35.05
CA VAL A 26 17.11 27.82 -34.03
C VAL A 26 16.35 27.96 -32.71
N ALA A 27 16.03 29.19 -32.30
CA ALA A 27 15.23 29.43 -31.09
C ALA A 27 13.82 28.81 -31.18
N ILE A 28 13.17 28.90 -32.35
CA ILE A 28 11.85 28.29 -32.58
C ILE A 28 11.91 26.75 -32.54
N ILE A 29 12.94 26.14 -33.15
CA ILE A 29 13.14 24.68 -33.13
C ILE A 29 13.40 24.19 -31.71
N VAL A 30 14.23 24.91 -30.94
CA VAL A 30 14.49 24.59 -29.53
C VAL A 30 13.23 24.73 -28.68
N ALA A 31 12.45 25.81 -28.86
CA ALA A 31 11.19 26.00 -28.13
C ALA A 31 10.16 24.90 -28.44
N LEU A 32 10.04 24.49 -29.71
CA LEU A 32 9.15 23.39 -30.10
C LEU A 32 9.58 22.05 -29.49
N LEU A 33 10.89 21.74 -29.50
CA LEU A 33 11.42 20.52 -28.88
C LEU A 33 11.19 20.51 -27.37
N VAL A 34 11.46 21.61 -26.68
CA VAL A 34 11.21 21.72 -25.23
C VAL A 34 9.72 21.53 -24.92
N THR A 35 8.84 22.14 -25.71
CA THR A 35 7.39 22.00 -25.51
C THR A 35 6.93 20.57 -25.77
N ALA A 36 7.43 19.91 -26.82
CA ALA A 36 7.13 18.51 -27.10
C ALA A 36 7.62 17.58 -25.99
N VAL A 37 8.83 17.79 -25.46
CA VAL A 37 9.37 17.01 -24.34
C VAL A 37 8.52 17.22 -23.07
N ILE A 38 8.08 18.45 -22.79
CA ILE A 38 7.20 18.74 -21.65
C ILE A 38 5.85 18.05 -21.82
N VAL A 39 5.24 18.14 -22.99
CA VAL A 39 3.94 17.49 -23.27
C VAL A 39 4.07 15.97 -23.12
N VAL A 40 5.13 15.36 -23.66
CA VAL A 40 5.38 13.91 -23.50
C VAL A 40 5.63 13.57 -22.03
N ALA A 41 6.42 14.37 -21.30
CA ALA A 41 6.72 14.14 -19.89
C ALA A 41 5.50 14.30 -18.96
N VAL A 42 4.49 15.09 -19.34
CA VAL A 42 3.25 15.26 -18.56
C VAL A 42 2.19 14.25 -18.99
N VAL A 43 2.04 13.99 -20.29
CA VAL A 43 0.98 13.13 -20.84
C VAL A 43 1.31 11.64 -20.68
N VAL A 44 2.58 11.24 -20.81
CA VAL A 44 2.97 9.82 -20.66
C VAL A 44 2.70 9.28 -19.25
N PRO A 45 3.03 9.96 -18.13
CA PRO A 45 2.65 9.45 -16.80
C PRO A 45 1.14 9.51 -16.51
N LEU A 46 0.37 10.31 -17.26
CA LEU A 46 -1.10 10.29 -17.22
C LEU A 46 -1.71 9.13 -18.02
N LEU A 47 -0.96 8.57 -18.98
CA LEU A 47 -1.36 7.42 -19.80
C LEU A 47 -0.73 6.09 -19.33
N ALA A 48 0.23 6.15 -18.41
CA ALA A 48 0.75 4.95 -17.75
C ALA A 48 -0.39 4.32 -16.95
N PRO A 49 -0.63 3.00 -17.06
CA PRO A 49 -1.60 2.33 -16.20
C PRO A 49 -1.20 2.56 -14.74
N GLN A 50 -1.98 3.37 -14.03
CA GLN A 50 -1.90 3.45 -12.57
C GLN A 50 -2.48 2.16 -12.01
N ASN A 51 -1.70 1.09 -12.03
CA ASN A 51 -1.94 -0.02 -11.13
C ASN A 51 -0.65 -0.30 -10.35
N PRO A 52 -0.28 0.60 -9.41
CA PRO A 52 0.50 0.13 -8.29
C PRO A 52 -0.43 -0.83 -7.53
N TYR A 53 0.02 -2.05 -7.30
CA TYR A 53 -0.64 -2.98 -6.39
C TYR A 53 -1.19 -2.22 -5.19
N GLN A 54 -2.50 -2.23 -5.01
CA GLN A 54 -3.12 -1.49 -3.93
C GLN A 54 -3.17 -2.42 -2.72
N THR A 55 -2.71 -1.93 -1.59
CA THR A 55 -2.84 -2.62 -0.31
C THR A 55 -3.59 -1.74 0.66
N ARG A 56 -4.57 -2.30 1.36
CA ARG A 56 -5.25 -1.65 2.48
C ARG A 56 -4.86 -2.36 3.76
N SER A 57 -4.23 -1.64 4.68
CA SER A 57 -3.99 -2.18 6.02
C SER A 57 -5.34 -2.38 6.71
N ILE A 58 -5.59 -3.61 7.14
CA ILE A 58 -6.78 -3.96 7.92
C ILE A 58 -6.47 -3.76 9.38
N GLN A 59 -5.36 -4.35 9.84
CA GLN A 59 -4.98 -4.26 11.23
C GLN A 59 -3.50 -4.57 11.44
N THR A 60 -2.96 -4.04 12.53
CA THR A 60 -1.58 -4.26 12.94
C THR A 60 -1.53 -4.38 14.46
N TRP A 61 -0.96 -5.48 14.94
CA TRP A 61 -0.64 -5.74 16.34
C TRP A 61 0.85 -5.84 16.48
N THR A 62 1.38 -5.16 17.50
CA THR A 62 2.82 -5.12 17.75
C THR A 62 3.09 -5.51 19.18
N ASN A 63 3.81 -6.62 19.35
CA ASN A 63 4.23 -7.14 20.66
C ASN A 63 3.07 -7.49 21.62
N GLU A 64 1.99 -8.09 21.10
CA GLU A 64 0.91 -8.58 21.95
C GLU A 64 1.34 -9.87 22.66
N ASP A 65 1.03 -10.02 23.96
CA ASP A 65 1.30 -11.29 24.66
C ASP A 65 0.42 -12.39 24.08
N VAL A 66 1.03 -13.54 23.82
CA VAL A 66 0.38 -14.70 23.21
C VAL A 66 -0.04 -15.67 24.29
N GLU A 67 -1.33 -15.81 24.52
CA GLU A 67 -1.80 -16.95 25.30
C GLU A 67 -1.80 -18.20 24.41
N LEU A 68 -1.22 -19.28 24.94
CA LEU A 68 -1.35 -20.58 24.30
C LEU A 68 -2.68 -21.20 24.69
N TYR A 69 -3.28 -21.90 23.72
CA TYR A 69 -4.48 -22.71 23.85
C TYR A 69 -5.81 -21.97 23.83
N THR A 70 -6.82 -22.70 23.34
CA THR A 70 -8.23 -22.35 23.42
C THR A 70 -8.66 -22.16 24.88
N PRO A 71 -9.44 -21.12 25.18
CA PRO A 71 -10.28 -20.37 24.25
C PRO A 71 -9.66 -19.06 23.74
N THR A 72 -8.35 -18.83 23.89
CA THR A 72 -7.79 -17.54 23.44
C THR A 72 -7.52 -17.57 21.94
N TYR A 73 -8.37 -16.87 21.20
CA TYR A 73 -8.23 -16.63 19.76
C TYR A 73 -8.40 -15.13 19.47
N TYR A 74 -7.54 -14.62 18.60
CA TYR A 74 -7.57 -13.25 18.12
C TYR A 74 -8.49 -13.20 16.92
N ARG A 75 -9.46 -12.28 16.93
CA ARG A 75 -10.40 -12.14 15.82
C ARG A 75 -10.86 -10.71 15.66
N TRP A 76 -11.12 -10.34 14.42
CA TRP A 76 -11.70 -9.04 14.09
C TRP A 76 -12.49 -9.11 12.80
N GLU A 77 -13.39 -8.15 12.63
CA GLU A 77 -14.21 -8.00 11.43
C GLU A 77 -13.53 -7.05 10.44
N PHE A 78 -13.59 -7.37 9.17
CA PHE A 78 -13.29 -6.42 8.11
C PHE A 78 -14.31 -6.56 6.98
N SER A 79 -14.57 -5.44 6.31
CA SER A 79 -15.43 -5.41 5.14
C SER A 79 -14.60 -5.16 3.89
N VAL A 80 -15.04 -5.69 2.75
CA VAL A 80 -14.49 -5.39 1.44
C VAL A 80 -15.52 -4.56 0.70
N ALA A 81 -15.16 -3.35 0.26
CA ALA A 81 -16.13 -2.49 -0.42
C ALA A 81 -16.38 -3.00 -1.84
N SER A 82 -17.60 -2.81 -2.35
CA SER A 82 -17.95 -3.22 -3.72
C SER A 82 -17.07 -2.56 -4.79
N SER A 83 -16.55 -1.35 -4.53
CA SER A 83 -15.56 -0.66 -5.37
C SER A 83 -14.20 -1.35 -5.42
N GLU A 84 -13.85 -2.11 -4.38
CA GLU A 84 -12.59 -2.82 -4.24
C GLU A 84 -12.59 -4.18 -4.96
N VAL A 85 -13.75 -4.65 -5.41
CA VAL A 85 -13.93 -5.90 -6.17
C VAL A 85 -14.31 -5.66 -7.63
N GLN A 86 -14.26 -4.42 -8.13
CA GLN A 86 -14.60 -4.09 -9.53
C GLN A 86 -13.54 -4.56 -10.55
N THR A 87 -12.49 -5.22 -10.09
CA THR A 87 -11.39 -5.74 -10.89
C THR A 87 -11.58 -7.22 -11.21
N SER A 88 -10.97 -7.71 -12.29
CA SER A 88 -11.05 -9.14 -12.66
C SER A 88 -10.33 -10.08 -11.68
N THR A 89 -9.54 -9.53 -10.76
CA THR A 89 -8.85 -10.26 -9.69
C THR A 89 -9.58 -10.05 -8.37
N VAL A 90 -9.95 -11.14 -7.72
CA VAL A 90 -10.50 -11.15 -6.36
C VAL A 90 -9.41 -10.69 -5.38
N PRO A 91 -9.73 -9.86 -4.37
CA PRO A 91 -8.75 -9.48 -3.37
C PRO A 91 -8.29 -10.68 -2.53
N ASP A 92 -7.03 -10.61 -2.09
CA ASP A 92 -6.47 -11.56 -1.13
C ASP A 92 -6.28 -10.89 0.22
N LEU A 93 -6.52 -11.65 1.29
CA LEU A 93 -6.15 -11.28 2.65
C LEU A 93 -4.75 -11.83 2.94
N HIS A 94 -3.78 -10.93 3.05
CA HIS A 94 -2.39 -11.27 3.37
C HIS A 94 -2.13 -11.17 4.87
N PHE A 95 -1.47 -12.19 5.41
CA PHE A 95 -1.08 -12.33 6.79
C PHE A 95 0.43 -12.33 6.89
N LEU A 96 0.95 -11.42 7.71
CA LEU A 96 2.33 -11.42 8.17
C LEU A 96 2.32 -11.59 9.69
N ILE A 97 2.72 -12.77 10.17
CA ILE A 97 2.71 -13.11 11.60
C ILE A 97 4.10 -13.56 12.01
N SER A 98 4.62 -12.96 13.07
CA SER A 98 5.92 -13.29 13.65
C SER A 98 5.74 -13.58 15.14
N THR A 99 6.35 -14.67 15.61
CA THR A 99 6.30 -15.06 17.03
C THR A 99 7.68 -14.93 17.67
N ASN A 100 7.73 -14.24 18.80
CA ASN A 100 8.89 -14.21 19.69
C ASN A 100 8.54 -15.04 20.93
N ARG A 101 9.29 -16.13 21.12
CA ARG A 101 9.06 -17.12 22.18
C ARG A 101 9.89 -16.85 23.44
N GLY A 102 10.52 -15.68 23.53
CA GLY A 102 11.43 -15.36 24.62
C GLY A 102 12.58 -16.36 24.68
N SER A 103 12.68 -17.08 25.80
CA SER A 103 13.70 -18.12 26.01
C SER A 103 13.25 -19.52 25.59
N ASP A 104 11.98 -19.70 25.23
CA ASP A 104 11.44 -21.03 24.96
C ASP A 104 11.89 -21.54 23.59
N VAL A 105 12.39 -22.77 23.54
CA VAL A 105 12.82 -23.44 22.30
C VAL A 105 11.78 -24.49 21.93
N VAL A 106 10.62 -24.02 21.50
CA VAL A 106 9.47 -24.85 21.12
C VAL A 106 8.92 -24.43 19.75
N SER A 107 8.39 -25.39 18.99
CA SER A 107 7.67 -25.10 17.75
C SER A 107 6.28 -24.56 18.05
N VAL A 108 5.83 -23.59 17.26
CA VAL A 108 4.50 -22.98 17.40
C VAL A 108 3.74 -23.21 16.11
N THR A 109 2.57 -23.82 16.21
CA THR A 109 1.58 -23.88 15.14
C THR A 109 0.72 -22.63 15.23
N ILE A 110 0.66 -21.90 14.13
CA ILE A 110 -0.16 -20.71 13.94
C ILE A 110 -1.30 -21.13 13.04
N HIS A 111 -2.50 -21.15 13.60
CA HIS A 111 -3.72 -21.51 12.89
C HIS A 111 -4.42 -20.23 12.44
N ILE A 112 -4.85 -20.19 11.19
CA ILE A 112 -5.57 -19.06 10.60
C ILE A 112 -6.85 -19.59 9.99
N ALA A 113 -7.98 -18.92 10.26
CA ALA A 113 -9.25 -19.18 9.60
C ALA A 113 -9.93 -17.87 9.21
N VAL A 114 -10.64 -17.87 8.09
CA VAL A 114 -11.44 -16.73 7.62
C VAL A 114 -12.86 -17.20 7.38
N TYR A 115 -13.84 -16.48 7.92
CA TYR A 115 -15.26 -16.78 7.84
C TYR A 115 -16.03 -15.66 7.13
N GLU A 116 -16.99 -16.02 6.28
CA GLU A 116 -17.93 -15.09 5.62
C GLU A 116 -19.09 -14.75 6.57
N MET A 117 -18.82 -13.95 7.59
CA MET A 117 -19.81 -13.47 8.55
C MET A 117 -19.36 -12.19 9.25
N THR A 118 -20.23 -11.63 10.10
CA THR A 118 -19.86 -10.54 11.01
C THR A 118 -19.29 -11.07 12.32
N LYS A 119 -18.49 -10.27 13.02
CA LYS A 119 -17.95 -10.62 14.34
C LYS A 119 -19.05 -10.83 15.36
N ALA A 120 -20.13 -10.06 15.28
CA ALA A 120 -21.27 -10.24 16.18
C ALA A 120 -21.93 -11.61 16.00
N VAL A 121 -22.07 -12.08 14.76
CA VAL A 121 -22.58 -13.43 14.47
C VAL A 121 -21.58 -14.49 14.92
N PHE A 122 -20.29 -14.31 14.63
CA PHE A 122 -19.23 -15.21 15.09
C PHE A 122 -19.26 -15.37 16.63
N ASP A 123 -19.34 -14.25 17.35
CA ASP A 123 -19.37 -14.22 18.82
C ASP A 123 -20.63 -14.83 19.43
N SER A 124 -21.70 -14.95 18.65
CA SER A 124 -22.97 -15.55 19.09
C SER A 124 -22.93 -17.08 19.09
N TYR A 125 -21.99 -17.68 18.35
CA TYR A 125 -21.84 -19.12 18.27
C TYR A 125 -20.94 -19.65 19.39
N PRO A 126 -21.43 -20.57 20.25
CA PRO A 126 -20.66 -21.12 21.36
C PRO A 126 -19.61 -22.16 20.93
N THR A 127 -19.70 -22.69 19.70
CA THR A 127 -18.84 -23.79 19.23
C THR A 127 -18.33 -23.59 17.80
N TRP A 128 -17.16 -24.15 17.49
CA TRP A 128 -16.57 -24.11 16.15
C TRP A 128 -17.42 -24.80 15.08
N ALA A 129 -18.12 -25.88 15.45
CA ALA A 129 -19.00 -26.62 14.54
C ALA A 129 -20.15 -25.76 13.99
N GLU A 130 -20.53 -24.69 14.70
CA GLU A 130 -21.61 -23.80 14.28
C GLU A 130 -21.13 -22.69 13.33
N VAL A 131 -19.83 -22.34 13.35
CA VAL A 131 -19.23 -21.38 12.40
C VAL A 131 -18.67 -22.06 11.15
N GLU A 132 -18.45 -23.37 11.19
CA GLU A 132 -17.92 -24.18 10.08
C GLU A 132 -18.62 -23.96 8.73
N PRO A 133 -19.96 -23.84 8.64
CA PRO A 133 -20.64 -23.61 7.36
C PRO A 133 -20.27 -22.29 6.67
N TYR A 134 -19.66 -21.35 7.40
CA TYR A 134 -19.23 -20.04 6.92
C TYR A 134 -17.72 -19.97 6.70
N LEU A 135 -16.98 -21.07 6.94
CA LEU A 135 -15.53 -21.12 6.74
C LEU A 135 -15.21 -20.95 5.27
N LEU A 136 -14.43 -19.93 4.95
CA LEU A 136 -13.95 -19.65 3.60
C LEU A 136 -12.65 -20.39 3.32
N SER A 137 -11.71 -20.30 4.26
CA SER A 137 -10.40 -20.93 4.17
C SER A 137 -9.76 -21.00 5.55
N GLU A 138 -8.95 -22.03 5.73
CA GLU A 138 -8.07 -22.21 6.87
C GLU A 138 -6.66 -22.58 6.41
N SER A 139 -5.67 -22.30 7.25
CA SER A 139 -4.26 -22.60 6.98
C SER A 139 -3.44 -22.68 8.27
N ASP A 140 -2.51 -23.63 8.30
CA ASP A 140 -1.58 -23.83 9.41
C ASP A 140 -0.16 -23.50 9.00
N HIS A 141 0.53 -22.78 9.87
CA HIS A 141 1.93 -22.40 9.68
C HIS A 141 2.77 -22.70 10.90
N THR A 142 4.07 -22.90 10.68
CA THR A 142 5.01 -23.20 11.76
C THR A 142 5.93 -22.00 12.01
N ASN A 143 5.92 -21.49 13.24
CA ASN A 143 6.72 -20.37 13.79
C ASN A 143 6.43 -18.97 13.22
N SER A 144 6.10 -18.84 11.94
CA SER A 144 5.80 -17.57 11.28
C SER A 144 4.88 -17.75 10.08
N VAL A 145 4.21 -16.67 9.69
CA VAL A 145 3.32 -16.61 8.52
C VAL A 145 3.78 -15.45 7.64
N ASP A 146 3.93 -15.75 6.35
CA ASP A 146 3.94 -14.77 5.27
C ASP A 146 3.16 -15.43 4.12
N ASP A 147 1.84 -15.36 4.22
CA ASP A 147 0.94 -16.07 3.31
C ASP A 147 -0.37 -15.33 3.13
N PHE A 148 -1.21 -15.79 2.21
CA PHE A 148 -2.46 -15.15 1.85
C PHE A 148 -3.60 -16.13 1.69
N ILE A 149 -4.79 -15.65 2.02
CA ILE A 149 -6.06 -16.34 1.80
C ILE A 149 -6.81 -15.60 0.70
N ASN A 150 -7.14 -16.31 -0.38
CA ASN A 150 -7.95 -15.75 -1.46
C ASN A 150 -9.42 -15.67 -1.03
N LEU A 151 -10.02 -14.50 -1.11
CA LEU A 151 -11.40 -14.27 -0.69
C LEU A 151 -12.41 -14.70 -1.77
N ARG A 152 -12.27 -15.93 -2.30
CA ARG A 152 -12.85 -16.47 -3.56
C ARG A 152 -14.27 -16.03 -3.92
N ASN A 153 -15.12 -15.74 -2.93
CA ASN A 153 -16.42 -15.11 -3.10
C ASN A 153 -16.46 -13.76 -2.38
N TYR A 154 -17.00 -12.74 -3.05
CA TYR A 154 -17.29 -11.46 -2.40
C TYR A 154 -18.39 -11.64 -1.35
N ALA A 155 -18.05 -11.36 -0.10
CA ALA A 155 -18.95 -11.09 1.00
C ALA A 155 -18.76 -9.64 1.47
N SER A 156 -19.81 -9.05 2.03
CA SER A 156 -19.73 -7.69 2.57
C SER A 156 -18.79 -7.62 3.76
N ASP A 157 -18.81 -8.64 4.61
CA ASP A 157 -18.10 -8.71 5.88
C ASP A 157 -17.46 -10.08 6.06
N TYR A 158 -16.27 -10.08 6.63
CA TYR A 158 -15.50 -11.27 6.97
C TYR A 158 -15.00 -11.16 8.40
N VAL A 159 -14.80 -12.31 9.04
CA VAL A 159 -14.07 -12.43 10.30
C VAL A 159 -12.85 -13.27 10.05
N TRP A 160 -11.67 -12.73 10.34
CA TRP A 160 -10.46 -13.55 10.44
C TRP A 160 -10.29 -13.97 11.90
N VAL A 161 -9.72 -15.16 12.10
CA VAL A 161 -9.40 -15.72 13.40
C VAL A 161 -8.00 -16.31 13.36
N VAL A 162 -7.21 -16.03 14.40
CA VAL A 162 -5.87 -16.58 14.59
C VAL A 162 -5.75 -17.15 15.99
N TRP A 163 -5.20 -18.35 16.12
CA TRP A 163 -4.82 -18.92 17.41
C TRP A 163 -3.48 -19.66 17.34
N PHE A 164 -2.86 -19.83 18.50
CA PHE A 164 -1.51 -20.35 18.63
C PHE A 164 -1.51 -21.63 19.47
N GLU A 165 -0.78 -22.63 18.99
CA GLU A 165 -0.60 -23.90 19.67
C GLU A 165 0.89 -24.25 19.75
N ALA A 166 1.33 -24.71 20.92
CA ALA A 166 2.68 -25.24 21.10
C ALA A 166 2.67 -26.31 22.19
N ALA A 167 3.77 -27.06 22.34
CA ALA A 167 3.87 -28.08 23.38
C ALA A 167 3.93 -27.50 24.80
N SER A 168 4.46 -26.29 24.97
CA SER A 168 4.54 -25.58 26.25
C SER A 168 4.85 -24.08 26.07
N LYS A 169 4.50 -23.26 27.06
CA LYS A 169 4.95 -21.87 27.25
C LYS A 169 5.46 -21.72 28.67
N THR A 170 6.73 -21.36 28.81
CA THR A 170 7.39 -21.11 30.10
C THR A 170 7.91 -19.69 30.25
N SER A 171 7.93 -18.90 29.18
CA SER A 171 8.27 -17.48 29.19
C SER A 171 7.17 -16.62 28.56
N VAL A 172 7.26 -15.29 28.74
CA VAL A 172 6.36 -14.35 28.05
C VAL A 172 6.68 -14.37 26.56
N TRP A 173 5.65 -14.53 25.75
CA TRP A 173 5.78 -14.55 24.29
C TRP A 173 5.21 -13.26 23.75
N SER A 174 5.68 -12.84 22.59
CA SER A 174 5.05 -11.73 21.89
C SER A 174 4.79 -12.08 20.43
N VAL A 175 3.66 -11.61 19.91
CA VAL A 175 3.33 -11.72 18.49
C VAL A 175 3.29 -10.34 17.84
N GLY A 176 3.87 -10.26 16.65
CA GLY A 176 3.60 -9.20 15.69
C GLY A 176 2.70 -9.76 14.60
N MET A 177 1.56 -9.13 14.35
CA MET A 177 0.61 -9.54 13.32
C MET A 177 0.24 -8.33 12.46
N GLN A 178 0.31 -8.49 11.15
CA GLN A 178 -0.14 -7.50 10.19
C GLN A 178 -1.06 -8.19 9.18
N LEU A 179 -2.26 -7.64 9.04
CA LEU A 179 -3.24 -8.07 8.05
C LEU A 179 -3.44 -6.97 7.02
N MET A 180 -3.36 -7.34 5.74
CA MET A 180 -3.50 -6.43 4.62
C MET A 180 -4.42 -7.05 3.58
N LEU A 181 -5.36 -6.27 3.08
CA LEU A 181 -6.06 -6.61 1.85
C LEU A 181 -5.19 -6.21 0.67
N ARG A 182 -4.97 -7.12 -0.28
CA ARG A 182 -4.21 -6.89 -1.51
C ARG A 182 -5.15 -6.94 -2.70
N TYR A 183 -5.08 -5.92 -3.55
CA TYR A 183 -5.86 -5.79 -4.78
C TYR A 183 -4.93 -5.86 -5.99
N ASN A 184 -5.40 -6.48 -7.07
CA ASN A 184 -4.67 -6.59 -8.34
C ASN A 184 -3.28 -7.24 -8.20
N TRP A 185 -3.08 -8.11 -7.20
CA TRP A 185 -1.85 -8.86 -7.01
C TRP A 185 -1.83 -10.03 -8.01
N GLN A 186 -0.82 -10.07 -8.89
CA GLN A 186 -0.59 -11.15 -9.86
C GLN A 186 0.81 -11.71 -9.67
#